data_AF-A0A930M6I8-F1
#
_entry.id   AF-A0A930M6I8-F1
#
_cell.length_a   1.000
_cell.length_b   1.000
_cell.length_c   1.000
_cell.angle_alpha   90.00
_cell.angle_beta   90.00
_cell.angle_gamma   90.00
#
_symmetry.space_group_name_H-M   'P 1'
#
loop_
_entity.id
_entity.type
_entity.pdbx_description
1 polymer ?
#
loop_
_entity_poly.entity_id
_entity_poly.type
_entity_poly.pdbx_seq_one_letter_code
_entity_poly.pdbx_strand_id
1 'polypeptide(L)'
;IISGQQLLIMGVTFLLMLILTYIVRSTKIGKAMRAASYDTEAAQLMGINANRIISITFAIGSALAAVAGVLIGIYYNSIDPLMGIMPGIKAFVAAVFGGIVLGIVEAFLSGLGFSMFRDAAAFAILILVLLIRPAGIFGKNVKEKV
;
A
#
# COMPACT_ATOMS: atom_id res chain seq x y z
N ILE A 1 -3.04 5.02 -27.71
CA ILE A 1 -2.11 6.16 -27.87
C ILE A 1 -1.72 6.58 -26.46
N ILE A 2 -0.43 6.54 -26.10
CA ILE A 2 0.04 6.87 -24.75
C ILE A 2 -0.06 8.39 -24.59
N SER A 3 -0.88 8.85 -23.64
CA SER A 3 -0.99 10.28 -23.32
C SER A 3 0.26 10.74 -22.56
N GLY A 4 0.71 11.98 -22.77
CA GLY A 4 1.85 12.55 -22.02
C GLY A 4 1.66 12.49 -20.50
N GLN A 5 0.41 12.54 -20.03
CA GLN A 5 0.06 12.36 -18.62
C GLN A 5 0.34 10.94 -18.10
N GLN A 6 0.10 9.91 -18.92
CA GLN A 6 0.38 8.52 -18.53
C GLN A 6 1.87 8.27 -18.38
N LEU A 7 2.68 8.87 -19.27
CA LEU A 7 4.14 8.79 -19.21
C LEU A 7 4.68 9.49 -17.94
N LEU A 8 4.12 10.65 -17.60
CA LEU A 8 4.45 11.38 -16.38
C LEU A 8 4.14 10.53 -15.13
N ILE A 9 2.93 9.96 -15.04
CA ILE A 9 2.52 9.13 -13.91
C ILE A 9 3.44 7.92 -13.75
N MET A 10 3.75 7.22 -14.85
CA MET A 10 4.70 6.10 -14.82
C MET A 10 6.08 6.54 -14.35
N GLY A 11 6.61 7.65 -14.89
CA GLY A 11 7.93 8.18 -14.53
C GLY A 11 8.03 8.55 -13.05
N VAL A 12 7.05 9.31 -12.53
CA VAL A 12 7.01 9.72 -11.12
C VAL A 12 6.82 8.50 -10.21
N THR A 13 5.93 7.57 -10.57
CA THR A 13 5.69 6.35 -9.77
C THR A 13 6.95 5.50 -9.67
N PHE A 14 7.64 5.30 -10.79
CA PHE A 14 8.88 4.52 -10.83
C PHE A 14 9.98 5.18 -9.99
N LEU A 15 10.13 6.50 -10.11
CA LEU A 15 11.09 7.28 -9.33
C LEU A 15 10.79 7.21 -7.83
N LEU A 16 9.53 7.39 -7.42
CA LEU A 16 9.12 7.25 -6.01
C LEU A 16 9.35 5.83 -5.47
N MET A 17 9.07 4.80 -6.28
CA MET A 17 9.33 3.41 -5.91
C MET A 17 10.82 3.16 -5.65
N LEU A 18 11.70 3.69 -6.51
CA LEU A 18 13.15 3.59 -6.32
C LEU A 18 13.61 4.31 -5.05
N ILE A 19 13.13 5.54 -4.82
CA ILE A 19 13.45 6.32 -3.62
C ILE A 19 13.00 5.57 -2.36
N LEU A 20 11.75 5.11 -2.33
CA LEU A 20 11.21 4.40 -1.17
C LEU A 20 11.98 3.11 -0.90
N THR A 21 12.28 2.34 -1.96
CA THR A 21 13.04 1.10 -1.85
C THR A 21 14.44 1.37 -1.31
N TYR A 22 15.11 2.43 -1.79
CA TYR A 22 16.42 2.84 -1.29
C TYR A 22 16.36 3.26 0.18
N ILE A 23 15.37 4.06 0.58
CA ILE A 23 15.16 4.47 1.98
C ILE A 23 14.97 3.24 2.86
N VAL A 24 14.06 2.33 2.50
CA VAL A 24 13.73 1.17 3.32
C VAL A 24 14.88 0.15 3.36
N ARG A 25 15.56 -0.13 2.23
CA ARG A 25 16.59 -1.18 2.16
C ARG A 25 17.98 -0.73 2.60
N SER A 26 18.39 0.48 2.25
CA SER A 26 19.79 0.90 2.38
C SER A 26 20.05 1.82 3.58
N THR A 27 19.04 2.55 4.08
CA THR A 27 19.27 3.53 5.16
C THR A 27 19.21 2.91 6.57
N LYS A 28 19.83 3.56 7.55
CA LYS A 28 19.75 3.18 8.97
C LYS A 28 18.31 3.22 9.49
N ILE A 29 17.53 4.20 9.05
CA ILE A 29 16.11 4.32 9.37
C ILE A 29 15.35 3.10 8.83
N GLY A 30 15.64 2.69 7.59
CA GLY A 30 15.03 1.50 6.99
C GLY A 30 15.36 0.18 7.69
N LYS A 31 16.57 0.05 8.28
CA LYS A 31 16.90 -1.09 9.16
C LYS A 31 16.08 -1.08 10.45
N ALA A 32 15.93 0.10 11.05
CA ALA A 32 15.14 0.27 12.27
C ALA A 32 13.63 0.07 12.03
N MET A 33 13.08 0.51 10.89
CA MET A 33 11.70 0.21 10.48
C MET A 33 11.44 -1.29 10.42
N ARG A 34 12.35 -2.05 9.79
CA ARG A 34 12.22 -3.50 9.68
C ARG A 34 12.33 -4.18 11.05
N ALA A 35 13.26 -3.78 11.90
CA ALA A 35 13.37 -4.31 13.26
C ALA A 35 12.09 -4.06 14.08
N ALA A 36 11.58 -2.83 14.07
CA ALA A 36 10.35 -2.47 14.78
C ALA A 36 9.11 -3.22 14.25
N SER A 37 9.07 -3.58 12.96
CA SER A 37 7.95 -4.37 12.41
C SER A 37 7.94 -5.85 12.83
N TYR A 38 9.07 -6.39 13.28
CA TYR A 38 9.14 -7.76 13.80
C TYR A 38 8.75 -7.83 15.26
N ASP A 39 9.33 -6.95 16.08
CA ASP A 39 9.07 -6.84 17.51
C ASP A 39 9.43 -5.42 17.96
N THR A 40 8.40 -4.62 18.23
CA THR A 40 8.58 -3.23 18.66
C THR A 40 9.22 -3.13 20.04
N GLU A 41 8.92 -4.05 20.96
CA GLU A 41 9.42 -4.01 22.34
C GLU A 41 10.90 -4.39 22.36
N ALA A 42 11.27 -5.48 21.69
CA ALA A 42 12.66 -5.87 21.55
C ALA A 42 13.48 -4.78 20.82
N ALA A 43 12.92 -4.16 19.78
CA ALA A 43 13.58 -3.05 19.10
C ALA A 43 13.86 -1.86 20.03
N GLN A 44 12.92 -1.53 20.93
CA GLN A 44 13.11 -0.46 21.92
C GLN A 44 14.21 -0.81 22.93
N LEU A 45 14.29 -2.06 23.39
CA LEU A 45 15.36 -2.53 24.27
C LEU A 45 16.75 -2.49 23.60
N MET A 46 16.81 -2.59 22.26
CA MET A 46 18.02 -2.41 21.47
C MET A 46 18.36 -0.93 21.18
N GLY A 47 17.68 0.01 21.85
CA GLY A 47 17.93 1.45 21.72
C GLY A 47 17.28 2.11 20.50
N ILE A 48 16.38 1.41 19.79
CA ILE A 48 15.63 2.00 18.67
C ILE A 48 14.45 2.78 19.23
N ASN A 49 14.41 4.10 18.98
CA ASN A 49 13.25 4.90 19.32
C ASN A 49 12.08 4.60 18.38
N ALA A 50 11.21 3.67 18.77
CA ALA A 50 10.07 3.24 17.96
C ALA A 50 9.12 4.40 17.61
N ASN A 51 8.87 5.33 18.54
CA ASN A 51 8.02 6.51 18.28
C ASN A 51 8.54 7.33 17.10
N ARG A 52 9.86 7.60 17.05
CA ARG A 52 10.47 8.31 15.93
C ARG A 52 10.36 7.53 14.62
N ILE A 53 10.55 6.21 14.66
CA ILE A 53 10.40 5.35 13.47
C ILE A 53 8.97 5.38 12.95
N ILE A 54 7.98 5.24 13.82
CA ILE A 54 6.55 5.33 13.46
C ILE A 54 6.22 6.69 12.84
N SER A 55 6.67 7.79 13.44
CA SER A 55 6.45 9.13 12.89
C SER A 55 7.10 9.30 11.51
N ILE A 56 8.30 8.77 11.29
CA ILE A 56 8.96 8.81 9.97
C ILE A 56 8.20 7.95 8.95
N THR A 57 7.78 6.74 9.32
CA THR A 57 6.98 5.88 8.44
C THR A 57 5.67 6.55 8.04
N PHE A 58 4.99 7.19 9.00
CA PHE A 58 3.77 7.95 8.75
C PHE A 58 4.01 9.18 7.85
N ALA A 59 5.10 9.91 8.07
CA ALA A 59 5.48 11.05 7.25
C ALA A 59 5.77 10.64 5.80
N ILE A 60 6.50 9.53 5.58
CA ILE A 60 6.77 8.98 4.26
C ILE A 60 5.48 8.53 3.57
N GLY A 61 4.62 7.80 4.29
CA GLY A 61 3.33 7.36 3.76
C GLY A 61 2.41 8.52 3.36
N SER A 62 2.33 9.55 4.20
CA SER A 62 1.53 10.75 3.92
C SER A 62 2.08 11.53 2.71
N ALA A 63 3.41 11.64 2.58
CA ALA A 63 4.03 12.27 1.42
C ALA A 63 3.72 11.51 0.12
N LEU A 64 3.81 10.18 0.13
CA LEU A 64 3.46 9.35 -1.03
C LEU A 64 1.97 9.46 -1.38
N ALA A 65 1.08 9.48 -0.37
CA ALA A 65 -0.35 9.68 -0.57
C ALA A 65 -0.66 11.06 -1.20
N ALA A 66 0.04 12.11 -0.75
CA ALA A 66 -0.11 13.45 -1.32
C ALA A 66 0.30 13.48 -2.80
N VAL A 67 1.45 12.87 -3.16
CA VAL A 67 1.87 12.81 -4.56
C VAL A 67 0.90 11.99 -5.41
N ALA A 68 0.40 10.85 -4.89
CA ALA A 68 -0.60 10.06 -5.58
C ALA A 68 -1.90 10.84 -5.84
N GLY A 69 -2.38 11.62 -4.86
CA GLY A 69 -3.56 12.47 -5.01
C GLY A 69 -3.39 13.54 -6.10
N VAL A 70 -2.24 14.22 -6.11
CA VAL A 70 -1.92 15.22 -7.15
C VAL A 70 -1.86 14.58 -8.54
N LEU A 71 -1.22 13.41 -8.67
CA LEU A 71 -1.14 12.69 -9.94
C LEU A 71 -2.51 12.28 -10.48
N ILE A 72 -3.41 11.80 -9.61
CA ILE A 72 -4.79 11.43 -9.98
C ILE A 72 -5.57 12.67 -10.42
N GLY A 73 -5.45 13.79 -9.68
CA GLY A 73 -6.11 15.04 -10.05
C GLY A 73 -5.67 15.58 -11.42
N ILE A 74 -4.37 15.49 -11.71
CA ILE A 74 -3.81 15.86 -13.03
C ILE A 74 -4.32 14.93 -14.13
N TYR A 75 -4.44 13.62 -13.86
CA TYR A 75 -4.88 12.63 -14.84
C TYR A 75 -6.33 12.84 -15.27
N TYR A 76 -7.23 13.05 -14.30
CA TYR A 76 -8.67 13.16 -14.59
C TYR A 76 -9.12 14.58 -14.94
N ASN A 77 -8.27 15.62 -14.77
CA ASN A 77 -8.61 17.04 -15.02
C ASN A 77 -9.95 17.50 -14.38
N SER A 78 -10.42 16.78 -13.36
CA SER A 78 -11.63 17.05 -12.59
C SER A 78 -11.33 16.71 -11.13
N ILE A 79 -11.79 17.55 -10.20
CA ILE A 79 -11.60 17.36 -8.76
C ILE A 79 -12.95 17.03 -8.11
N ASP A 80 -13.30 15.74 -8.13
CA ASP A 80 -14.43 15.19 -7.38
C ASP A 80 -13.98 14.67 -6.01
N PRO A 81 -14.61 15.05 -4.89
CA PRO A 81 -14.24 14.57 -3.55
C PRO A 81 -14.27 13.04 -3.40
N LEU A 82 -15.09 12.36 -4.20
CA LEU A 82 -15.27 10.90 -4.17
C LEU A 82 -14.21 10.13 -4.97
N MET A 83 -13.32 10.82 -5.71
CA MET A 83 -12.33 10.18 -6.59
C MET A 83 -11.36 9.23 -5.87
N GLY A 84 -11.16 9.46 -4.57
CA GLY A 84 -10.23 8.69 -3.74
C GLY A 84 -10.83 7.39 -3.18
N ILE A 85 -12.14 7.20 -3.23
CA ILE A 85 -12.81 6.03 -2.62
C ILE A 85 -12.39 4.74 -3.32
N MET A 86 -12.51 4.70 -4.65
CA MET A 86 -12.21 3.50 -5.43
C MET A 86 -10.71 3.13 -5.35
N PRO A 87 -9.76 4.06 -5.58
CA PRO A 87 -8.34 3.77 -5.44
C PRO A 87 -7.94 3.44 -4.00
N GLY A 88 -8.53 4.12 -3.01
CA GLY A 88 -8.23 3.91 -1.60
C GLY A 88 -8.61 2.51 -1.13
N ILE A 89 -9.79 2.04 -1.51
CA ILE A 89 -10.22 0.69 -1.16
C ILE A 89 -9.35 -0.35 -1.86
N LYS A 90 -9.09 -0.20 -3.16
CA LYS A 90 -8.18 -1.09 -3.89
C LYS A 90 -6.78 -1.13 -3.29
N ALA A 91 -6.25 0.01 -2.86
CA ALA A 91 -4.97 0.09 -2.18
C ALA A 91 -4.98 -0.68 -0.84
N PHE A 92 -6.07 -0.61 -0.09
CA PHE A 92 -6.24 -1.39 1.15
C PHE A 92 -6.28 -2.90 0.86
N VAL A 93 -7.07 -3.34 -0.12
CA VAL A 93 -7.09 -4.77 -0.52
C VAL A 93 -5.69 -5.23 -0.97
N ALA A 94 -5.01 -4.40 -1.77
CA ALA A 94 -3.66 -4.68 -2.24
C ALA A 94 -2.63 -4.75 -1.11
N ALA A 95 -2.77 -3.94 -0.05
CA ALA A 95 -1.90 -3.97 1.11
C ALA A 95 -2.09 -5.24 1.96
N VAL A 96 -3.32 -5.72 2.11
CA VAL A 96 -3.65 -6.90 2.92
C VAL A 96 -3.24 -8.21 2.22
N PHE A 97 -3.48 -8.31 0.90
CA PHE A 97 -3.31 -9.56 0.15
C PHE A 97 -2.09 -9.59 -0.79
N GLY A 98 -1.47 -8.43 -1.03
CA GLY A 98 -0.40 -8.24 -2.00
C GLY A 98 -0.96 -7.74 -3.33
N GLY A 99 -0.49 -6.55 -3.75
CA GLY A 99 -0.98 -5.89 -4.98
C GLY A 99 -0.79 -6.70 -6.25
N ILE A 100 0.18 -7.62 -6.29
CA ILE A 100 0.40 -8.53 -7.42
C ILE A 100 -0.77 -9.51 -7.56
N VAL A 101 -1.25 -10.09 -6.44
CA VAL A 101 -2.37 -11.04 -6.45
C VAL A 101 -3.64 -10.36 -6.92
N LEU A 102 -3.92 -9.16 -6.39
CA LEU A 102 -5.06 -8.36 -6.82
C LEU A 102 -4.98 -8.02 -8.32
N GLY A 103 -3.80 -7.60 -8.80
CA GLY A 103 -3.58 -7.29 -10.21
C GLY A 103 -3.81 -8.49 -11.14
N ILE A 104 -3.37 -9.68 -10.75
CA ILE A 104 -3.59 -10.91 -11.54
C ILE A 104 -5.09 -11.24 -11.60
N VAL A 105 -5.77 -11.19 -10.46
CA VAL A 105 -7.21 -11.48 -10.40
C VAL A 105 -8.01 -10.50 -11.27
N GLU A 106 -7.72 -9.20 -11.15
CA GLU A 106 -8.37 -8.18 -11.97
C GLU A 106 -8.09 -8.35 -13.47
N ALA A 107 -6.86 -8.71 -13.85
CA ALA A 107 -6.51 -8.96 -15.25
C ALA A 107 -7.26 -10.17 -15.82
N PHE A 108 -7.43 -11.23 -15.03
CA PHE A 108 -8.15 -12.44 -15.44
C PHE A 108 -9.66 -12.16 -15.60
N LEU A 109 -10.27 -11.43 -14.67
CA LEU A 109 -11.66 -10.98 -14.75
C LEU A 109 -11.93 -10.10 -15.97
N SER A 110 -11.01 -9.17 -16.26
CA SER A 110 -11.12 -8.30 -17.42
C SER A 110 -10.96 -9.07 -18.74
N GLY A 111 -10.11 -10.10 -18.77
CA GLY A 111 -9.89 -10.95 -19.95
C GLY A 111 -11.09 -11.83 -20.31
N LEU A 112 -11.91 -12.20 -19.32
CA LEU A 112 -13.12 -13.02 -19.51
C LEU A 112 -14.37 -12.19 -19.88
N GLY A 113 -14.25 -10.88 -20.05
CA GLY A 113 -15.38 -9.99 -20.38
C GLY A 113 -16.17 -9.47 -19.17
N PHE A 114 -15.77 -9.84 -17.95
CA PHE A 114 -16.41 -9.40 -16.70
C PHE A 114 -15.77 -8.12 -16.13
N SER A 115 -15.49 -7.12 -16.98
CA SER A 115 -14.82 -5.88 -16.57
C SER A 115 -15.61 -5.09 -15.52
N MET A 116 -16.94 -5.14 -15.56
CA MET A 116 -17.83 -4.53 -14.55
C MET A 116 -17.69 -5.18 -13.16
N PHE A 117 -17.28 -6.44 -13.09
CA PHE A 117 -17.11 -7.16 -11.83
C PHE A 117 -15.70 -7.01 -11.23
N ARG A 118 -14.81 -6.27 -11.89
CA ARG A 118 -13.44 -6.05 -11.41
C ARG A 118 -13.42 -5.43 -10.01
N ASP A 119 -14.22 -4.40 -9.82
CA ASP A 119 -14.30 -3.71 -8.52
C ASP A 119 -15.00 -4.59 -7.49
N ALA A 120 -16.14 -5.21 -7.86
CA ALA A 120 -16.86 -6.15 -7.00
C ALA A 120 -15.98 -7.32 -6.53
N ALA A 121 -15.08 -7.83 -7.38
CA ALA A 121 -14.13 -8.87 -7.00
C ALA A 121 -13.10 -8.40 -5.98
N ALA A 122 -12.55 -7.19 -6.14
CA ALA A 122 -11.64 -6.62 -5.14
C ALA A 122 -12.32 -6.50 -3.76
N PHE A 123 -13.57 -6.04 -3.74
CA PHE A 123 -14.39 -5.98 -2.52
C PHE A 123 -14.70 -7.36 -1.94
N ALA A 124 -15.08 -8.33 -2.77
CA ALA A 124 -15.37 -9.69 -2.33
C ALA A 124 -14.13 -10.34 -1.71
N ILE A 125 -12.94 -10.14 -2.30
CA ILE A 125 -11.66 -10.60 -1.75
C ILE A 125 -11.42 -9.95 -0.38
N LEU A 126 -11.58 -8.64 -0.26
CA LEU A 126 -11.43 -7.96 1.03
C LEU A 126 -12.32 -8.57 2.12
N ILE A 127 -13.61 -8.73 1.82
CA ILE A 127 -14.60 -9.27 2.78
C ILE A 127 -14.25 -10.72 3.15
N LEU A 128 -13.98 -11.58 2.17
CA LEU A 128 -13.59 -12.97 2.41
C LEU A 128 -12.35 -13.07 3.29
N VAL A 129 -11.36 -12.22 3.06
CA VAL A 129 -10.10 -12.24 3.80
C VAL A 129 -10.29 -11.79 5.24
N LEU A 130 -11.03 -10.72 5.47
CA LEU A 130 -11.32 -10.27 6.84
C LEU A 130 -12.19 -11.29 7.61
N LEU A 131 -13.05 -12.04 6.92
CA LEU A 131 -13.86 -13.10 7.52
C LEU A 131 -13.02 -14.33 7.88
N ILE A 132 -12.07 -14.74 7.03
CA ILE A 132 -11.26 -15.95 7.24
C ILE A 132 -10.07 -15.67 8.17
N ARG A 133 -9.42 -14.51 8.06
CA ARG A 133 -8.27 -14.09 8.89
C ARG A 133 -8.23 -12.56 9.06
N PRO A 134 -8.96 -12.01 10.06
CA PRO A 134 -9.00 -10.56 10.31
C PRO A 134 -7.63 -9.93 10.63
N ALA A 135 -6.62 -10.74 10.97
CA ALA A 135 -5.25 -10.30 11.25
C ALA A 135 -4.29 -10.37 10.04
N GLY A 136 -4.77 -10.74 8.83
CA GLY A 136 -3.94 -10.94 7.63
C GLY A 136 -3.16 -12.26 7.62
N ILE A 137 -2.50 -12.57 6.49
CA ILE A 137 -1.77 -13.85 6.30
C ILE A 137 -0.58 -14.00 7.27
N PHE A 138 -0.01 -12.88 7.76
CA PHE A 138 1.16 -12.84 8.63
C PHE A 138 0.88 -12.37 10.07
N GLY A 139 -0.40 -12.21 10.47
CA GLY A 139 -0.77 -11.83 11.83
C GLY A 139 -0.48 -12.96 12.81
N LYS A 140 0.68 -12.89 13.48
CA LYS A 140 0.98 -13.78 14.60
C LYS A 140 0.10 -13.36 15.76
N ASN A 141 -0.71 -14.29 16.27
CA ASN A 141 -1.35 -14.15 17.58
C ASN A 141 -0.23 -13.98 18.61
N VAL A 142 -0.03 -12.75 19.10
CA VAL A 142 0.76 -12.52 20.30
C VAL A 142 -0.05 -13.09 21.45
N LYS A 143 0.14 -14.38 21.73
CA LYS A 143 -0.19 -14.93 23.03
C LYS A 143 0.81 -14.30 23.99
N GLU A 144 0.35 -13.27 24.68
CA GLU A 144 0.92 -12.80 25.93
C GLU A 144 1.09 -14.03 26.84
N LYS A 145 2.33 -14.43 27.08
CA LYS A 145 2.64 -15.37 28.16
C LYS A 145 2.82 -14.52 29.41
N VAL A 146 1.82 -14.61 30.28
CA VAL A 146 1.96 -14.33 31.71
C VAL A 146 3.13 -15.10 32.31
#